data_AF-R9JM30-F1
#
_entry.id   AF-R9JM30-F1
#
_cell.length_a   1.000
_cell.length_b   1.000
_cell.length_c   1.000
_cell.angle_alpha   90.00
_cell.angle_beta   90.00
_cell.angle_gamma   90.00
#
_symmetry.space_group_name_H-M   'P 1'
#
loop_
_entity.id
_entity.type
_entity.pdbx_description
1 polymer ?
#
loop_
_entity_poly.entity_id
_entity_poly.type
_entity_poly.pdbx_seq_one_letter_code
_entity_poly.pdbx_strand_id
1 'polypeptide(L)'
;MGDVSIKMYDKFGCVLRIESTCNDIGTFRVKRKVEHKDGSTTEQKAPLKKSIYSLYQLFTIMKAVNYRYLEFISGFDDHSSGNGNLTKATEAVKEKGRSYRGLNFFSEKDLKALINILLRPTEKKSLLRD
;
A
#
# COMPACT_ATOMS: atom_id res chain seq x y z
N MET A 1 -10.23 -11.07 -17.61
CA MET A 1 -10.14 -9.64 -17.23
C MET A 1 -11.53 -9.22 -16.78
N GLY A 2 -11.70 -8.81 -15.53
CA GLY A 2 -13.04 -8.51 -14.98
C GLY A 2 -13.67 -7.24 -15.57
N ASP A 3 -14.94 -6.99 -15.25
CA ASP A 3 -15.71 -5.85 -15.76
C ASP A 3 -15.15 -4.49 -15.34
N VAL A 4 -14.45 -4.45 -14.20
CA VAL A 4 -13.70 -3.30 -13.69
C VAL A 4 -12.33 -3.80 -13.23
N SER A 5 -11.26 -3.13 -13.63
CA SER A 5 -9.90 -3.47 -13.20
C SER A 5 -9.02 -2.24 -13.03
N ILE A 6 -8.05 -2.36 -12.13
CA ILE A 6 -6.96 -1.39 -11.96
C ILE A 6 -5.69 -2.03 -12.50
N LYS A 7 -4.92 -1.26 -13.25
CA LYS A 7 -3.61 -1.66 -13.77
C LYS A 7 -2.56 -0.70 -13.26
N MET A 8 -1.43 -1.28 -12.88
CA MET A 8 -0.24 -0.55 -12.50
C MET A 8 0.90 -1.09 -13.34
N TYR A 9 1.67 -0.20 -13.95
CA TYR A 9 2.85 -0.59 -14.70
C TYR A 9 3.85 0.56 -14.75
N ASP A 10 5.12 0.19 -14.91
CA ASP A 10 6.16 1.14 -15.25
C ASP A 10 6.01 1.57 -16.71
N LYS A 11 5.79 2.86 -16.92
CA LYS A 11 5.80 3.45 -18.24
C LYS A 11 7.18 4.04 -18.50
N PHE A 12 7.84 3.51 -19.52
CA PHE A 12 9.14 3.97 -20.01
C PHE A 12 10.32 3.80 -19.04
N GLY A 13 10.19 2.99 -17.98
CA GLY A 13 11.30 2.73 -17.06
C GLY A 13 11.46 3.78 -15.96
N CYS A 14 10.54 4.75 -15.87
CA CYS A 14 10.75 5.97 -15.08
C CYS A 14 9.49 6.56 -14.45
N VAL A 15 8.29 6.13 -14.87
CA VAL A 15 7.03 6.68 -14.36
C VAL A 15 6.10 5.54 -14.03
N LEU A 16 5.74 5.43 -12.75
CA LEU A 16 4.65 4.56 -12.33
C LEU A 16 3.33 5.11 -12.88
N ARG A 17 2.67 4.37 -13.77
CA ARG A 17 1.28 4.66 -14.16
C ARG A 17 0.32 3.77 -13.42
N ILE A 18 -0.73 4.40 -12.90
CA ILE A 18 -1.94 3.74 -12.41
C ILE A 18 -3.10 4.15 -13.32
N GLU A 19 -3.82 3.16 -13.86
CA GLU A 19 -5.01 3.39 -14.68
C GLU A 19 -6.13 2.42 -14.27
N SER A 20 -7.37 2.87 -14.43
CA SER A 20 -8.55 2.04 -14.25
C SER A 20 -9.23 1.83 -15.59
N THR A 21 -9.70 0.61 -15.83
CA THR A 21 -10.45 0.22 -17.03
C THR A 21 -11.78 -0.39 -16.61
N CYS A 22 -12.83 -0.10 -17.38
CA CYS A 22 -14.17 -0.60 -17.11
C CYS A 22 -14.84 -1.00 -18.43
N ASN A 23 -15.20 -2.28 -18.56
CA ASN A 23 -15.87 -2.86 -19.72
C ASN A 23 -17.40 -2.73 -19.60
N ASP A 24 -17.92 -2.98 -18.40
CA ASP A 24 -19.33 -2.75 -18.07
C ASP A 24 -19.47 -1.71 -16.95
N ILE A 25 -19.97 -0.54 -17.29
CA ILE A 25 -20.19 0.54 -16.33
C ILE A 25 -21.45 0.31 -15.47
N GLY A 26 -22.30 -0.64 -15.85
CA GLY A 26 -23.50 -1.03 -15.09
C GLY A 26 -23.18 -1.56 -13.69
N THR A 27 -21.94 -2.00 -13.47
CA THR A 27 -21.42 -2.39 -12.15
C THR A 27 -21.46 -1.22 -11.16
N PHE A 28 -21.34 0.02 -11.63
CA PHE A 28 -21.44 1.20 -10.78
C PHE A 28 -22.90 1.61 -10.59
N ARG A 29 -23.33 1.73 -9.33
CA ARG A 29 -24.68 2.19 -8.99
C ARG A 29 -24.66 3.60 -8.42
N VAL A 30 -25.29 4.53 -9.13
CA VAL A 30 -25.37 5.95 -8.77
C VAL A 30 -26.79 6.30 -8.36
N LYS A 31 -26.94 7.30 -7.48
CA LYS A 31 -28.25 7.91 -7.24
C LYS A 31 -28.64 8.69 -8.48
N ARG A 32 -29.79 8.36 -9.06
CA ARG A 32 -30.35 9.08 -10.21
C ARG A 32 -31.87 9.01 -10.20
N LYS A 33 -32.50 9.98 -10.85
CA LYS A 33 -33.92 9.93 -11.19
C LYS A 33 -34.14 8.78 -12.18
N VAL A 34 -35.10 7.92 -11.87
CA VAL A 34 -35.54 6.83 -12.75
C VAL A 34 -36.99 7.08 -13.11
N GLU A 35 -37.23 7.08 -14.42
CA GLU A 35 -38.57 7.19 -14.99
C GLU A 35 -39.16 5.78 -15.13
N HIS A 36 -40.39 5.63 -14.69
CA HIS A 36 -41.15 4.39 -14.74
C HIS A 36 -42.13 4.41 -15.92
N LYS A 37 -42.64 3.23 -16.30
CA LYS A 37 -43.57 3.11 -17.44
C LYS A 37 -44.89 3.85 -17.24
N ASP A 38 -45.28 4.08 -16.00
CA ASP A 38 -46.48 4.83 -15.61
C ASP A 38 -46.27 6.37 -15.62
N GLY A 39 -45.09 6.84 -16.04
CA GLY A 39 -44.74 8.26 -16.05
C GLY A 39 -44.30 8.82 -14.70
N SER A 40 -44.37 8.02 -13.63
CA SER A 40 -43.85 8.42 -12.33
C SER A 40 -42.33 8.44 -12.33
N THR A 41 -41.74 9.20 -11.41
CA THR A 41 -40.28 9.31 -11.30
C THR A 41 -39.83 9.19 -9.85
N THR A 42 -38.78 8.42 -9.64
CA THR A 42 -38.23 8.18 -8.29
C THR A 42 -36.73 8.34 -8.28
N GLU A 43 -36.16 8.90 -7.22
CA GLU A 43 -34.71 8.81 -6.98
C GLU A 43 -34.35 7.45 -6.41
N GLN A 44 -33.46 6.73 -7.09
CA GLN A 44 -32.98 5.44 -6.60
C GLN A 44 -31.53 5.19 -7.00
N LYS A 45 -30.90 4.25 -6.29
CA LYS A 45 -29.54 3.79 -6.57
C LYS A 45 -29.57 2.75 -7.70
N ALA A 46 -29.44 3.23 -8.93
CA ALA A 46 -29.56 2.43 -10.15
C ALA A 46 -28.22 2.26 -10.86
N PRO A 47 -28.03 1.20 -11.66
CA PRO A 47 -26.87 1.04 -12.54
C PRO A 47 -26.66 2.26 -13.44
N LEU A 48 -25.39 2.59 -13.66
CA LEU A 48 -24.97 3.61 -14.61
C LEU A 48 -25.27 3.12 -16.05
N LYS A 49 -25.79 4.00 -16.89
CA LYS A 49 -26.13 3.67 -18.28
C LYS A 49 -25.02 4.11 -19.22
N LYS A 50 -24.72 3.33 -20.26
CA LYS A 50 -23.78 3.73 -21.33
C LYS A 50 -24.40 4.86 -22.15
N SER A 51 -24.16 6.10 -21.74
CA SER A 51 -24.62 7.32 -22.40
C SER A 51 -23.68 8.49 -22.11
N ILE A 52 -23.74 9.53 -22.97
CA ILE A 52 -22.95 10.76 -22.81
C ILE A 52 -23.25 11.45 -21.46
N TYR A 53 -24.48 11.37 -20.98
CA TYR A 53 -24.89 11.93 -19.67
C TYR A 53 -24.17 11.26 -18.48
N SER A 54 -23.72 10.02 -18.63
CA SER A 54 -23.04 9.28 -17.58
C SER A 54 -21.52 9.54 -17.54
N LEU A 55 -20.96 10.26 -18.51
CA LEU A 55 -19.51 10.49 -18.62
C LEU A 55 -18.95 11.21 -17.39
N TYR A 56 -19.65 12.22 -16.89
CA TYR A 56 -19.19 12.97 -15.71
C TYR A 56 -19.15 12.10 -14.46
N GLN A 57 -20.18 11.28 -14.26
CA GLN A 57 -20.28 10.36 -13.12
C GLN A 57 -19.21 9.26 -13.23
N LEU A 58 -19.02 8.69 -14.43
CA LEU A 58 -17.99 7.70 -14.69
C LEU A 58 -16.59 8.28 -14.45
N PHE A 59 -16.30 9.47 -14.99
CA PHE A 59 -15.02 10.14 -14.78
C PHE A 59 -14.72 10.34 -13.29
N THR A 60 -15.71 10.80 -12.53
CA THR A 60 -15.58 11.02 -11.08
C THR A 60 -15.27 9.71 -10.35
N ILE A 61 -15.98 8.64 -10.69
CA ILE A 61 -15.77 7.30 -10.11
C ILE A 61 -14.37 6.79 -10.43
N MET A 62 -13.96 6.80 -11.71
CA MET A 62 -12.68 6.28 -12.17
C MET A 62 -11.50 7.09 -11.59
N LYS A 63 -11.66 8.43 -11.51
CA LYS A 63 -10.72 9.31 -10.82
C LYS A 63 -10.57 8.90 -9.35
N ALA A 64 -11.67 8.76 -8.62
CA ALA A 64 -11.66 8.38 -7.21
C ALA A 64 -11.08 6.96 -6.97
N VAL A 65 -11.24 6.03 -7.91
CA VAL A 65 -10.59 4.71 -7.86
C VAL A 65 -9.08 4.86 -7.93
N ASN A 66 -8.56 5.63 -8.90
CA ASN A 66 -7.12 5.84 -9.05
C ASN A 66 -6.51 6.53 -7.83
N TYR A 67 -7.17 7.57 -7.28
CA TYR A 67 -6.68 8.26 -6.08
C TYR A 67 -6.63 7.38 -4.85
N ARG A 68 -7.69 6.60 -4.58
CA ARG A 68 -7.69 5.68 -3.42
C ARG A 68 -6.61 4.61 -3.54
N TYR A 69 -6.36 4.13 -4.75
CA TYR A 69 -5.31 3.14 -4.97
C TYR A 69 -3.90 3.75 -4.85
N LEU A 70 -3.72 4.98 -5.34
CA LEU A 70 -2.49 5.74 -5.13
C LEU A 70 -2.22 6.01 -3.64
N GLU A 71 -3.25 6.41 -2.89
CA GLU A 71 -3.19 6.60 -1.44
C GLU A 71 -2.81 5.30 -0.72
N PHE A 72 -3.43 4.18 -1.11
CA PHE A 72 -3.08 2.86 -0.57
C PHE A 72 -1.60 2.51 -0.77
N ILE A 73 -1.05 2.71 -1.97
CA ILE A 73 0.37 2.45 -2.26
C ILE A 73 1.28 3.43 -1.53
N SER A 74 0.87 4.68 -1.38
CA SER A 74 1.64 5.69 -0.67
C SER A 74 1.83 5.38 0.83
N GLY A 75 1.00 4.50 1.39
CA GLY A 75 1.16 4.00 2.74
C GLY A 75 2.18 2.88 2.89
N PHE A 76 2.86 2.45 1.82
CA PHE A 76 3.91 1.45 1.92
C PHE A 76 5.21 2.08 2.45
N ASP A 77 5.76 1.46 3.50
CA ASP A 77 7.07 1.84 4.02
C ASP A 77 8.17 1.40 3.05
N ASP A 78 9.09 2.33 2.76
CA ASP A 78 10.28 2.01 2.00
C ASP A 78 11.36 1.42 2.93
N HIS A 79 11.44 0.09 2.96
CA HIS A 79 12.48 -0.63 3.68
C HIS A 79 13.78 -0.79 2.88
N SER A 80 13.93 -0.16 1.70
CA SER A 80 15.14 -0.29 0.88
C SER A 80 16.41 0.14 1.62
N SER A 81 16.31 1.19 2.46
CA SER A 81 17.39 1.63 3.35
C SER A 81 17.73 0.62 4.45
N GLY A 82 16.78 -0.25 4.82
CA GLY A 82 16.93 -1.27 5.84
C GLY A 82 18.01 -2.29 5.49
N ASN A 83 18.10 -2.71 4.23
CA ASN A 83 19.16 -3.61 3.77
C ASN A 83 20.56 -3.00 3.93
N GLY A 84 20.74 -1.74 3.54
CA GLY A 84 22.03 -1.06 3.70
C GLY A 84 22.45 -0.92 5.17
N ASN A 85 21.49 -0.58 6.03
CA ASN A 85 21.74 -0.47 7.47
C ASN A 85 22.04 -1.83 8.11
N LEU A 86 21.33 -2.89 7.69
CA LEU A 86 21.56 -4.26 8.15
C LEU A 86 22.95 -4.75 7.74
N THR A 87 23.35 -4.53 6.48
CA THR A 87 24.68 -4.88 6.00
C THR A 87 25.76 -4.15 6.81
N LYS A 88 25.63 -2.83 6.98
CA LYS A 88 26.59 -2.05 7.80
C LYS A 88 26.68 -2.53 9.25
N ALA A 89 25.56 -2.93 9.85
CA ALA A 89 25.53 -3.40 11.23
C ALA A 89 26.15 -4.80 11.40
N THR A 90 26.03 -5.66 10.39
CA THR A 90 26.48 -7.07 10.44
C THR A 90 27.89 -7.27 9.91
N GLU A 91 28.41 -6.34 9.10
CA GLU A 91 29.78 -6.37 8.59
C GLU A 91 30.82 -6.06 9.67
N ALA A 92 31.99 -6.70 9.54
CA ALA A 92 33.14 -6.41 10.39
C ALA A 92 33.83 -5.12 9.95
N VAL A 93 34.16 -4.25 10.89
CA VAL A 93 34.79 -2.94 10.63
C VAL A 93 36.18 -2.90 11.25
N LYS A 94 37.15 -2.32 10.54
CA LYS A 94 38.47 -2.01 11.10
C LYS A 94 38.55 -0.54 11.48
N GLU A 95 38.81 -0.25 12.74
CA GLU A 95 39.01 1.11 13.24
C GLU A 95 40.33 1.19 14.01
N LYS A 96 41.18 2.18 13.68
CA LYS A 96 42.50 2.40 14.33
C LYS A 96 43.36 1.13 14.40
N GLY A 97 43.36 0.34 13.33
CA GLY A 97 44.14 -0.89 13.23
C GLY A 97 43.55 -2.11 13.97
N ARG A 98 42.40 -1.97 14.63
CA ARG A 98 41.71 -3.08 15.31
C ARG A 98 40.46 -3.49 14.55
N SER A 99 40.24 -4.80 14.43
CA SER A 99 39.04 -5.35 13.79
C SER A 99 37.94 -5.57 14.83
N TYR A 100 36.76 -5.03 14.56
CA TYR A 100 35.54 -5.25 15.34
C TYR A 100 34.60 -6.13 14.53
N ARG A 101 34.05 -7.16 15.18
CA ARG A 101 33.05 -8.03 14.55
C ARG A 101 31.73 -7.28 14.45
N GLY A 102 31.04 -7.41 13.32
CA GLY A 102 29.68 -6.93 13.18
C GLY A 102 28.69 -7.67 14.08
N LEU A 103 27.54 -7.07 14.29
CA LEU A 103 26.46 -7.59 15.10
C LEU A 103 25.84 -8.83 14.45
N ASN A 104 25.63 -9.90 15.21
CA ASN A 104 24.96 -11.10 14.74
C ASN A 104 23.61 -11.25 15.45
N PHE A 105 22.52 -10.92 14.76
CA PHE A 105 21.16 -11.00 15.31
C PHE A 105 20.71 -12.41 15.69
N PHE A 106 21.39 -13.46 15.22
CA PHE A 106 21.08 -14.85 15.53
C PHE A 106 21.97 -15.43 16.65
N SER A 107 22.94 -14.65 17.14
CA SER A 107 23.74 -15.02 18.30
C SER A 107 22.99 -14.68 19.58
N GLU A 108 22.78 -15.66 20.45
CA GLU A 108 22.12 -15.46 21.75
C GLU A 108 22.82 -14.38 22.59
N LYS A 109 24.15 -14.31 22.50
CA LYS A 109 24.96 -13.30 23.20
C LYS A 109 24.65 -11.88 22.70
N ASP A 110 24.55 -11.71 21.40
CA ASP A 110 24.31 -10.40 20.78
C ASP A 110 22.85 -9.98 20.98
N LEU A 111 21.91 -10.94 20.96
CA LEU A 111 20.50 -10.72 21.29
C LEU A 111 20.34 -10.28 22.76
N LYS A 112 20.99 -10.96 23.70
CA LYS A 112 21.02 -10.57 25.13
C LYS A 112 21.58 -9.16 25.31
N ALA A 113 22.63 -8.80 24.56
CA ALA A 113 23.19 -7.44 24.57
C ALA A 113 22.21 -6.39 24.03
N LEU A 114 21.56 -6.65 22.89
CA LEU A 114 20.55 -5.76 22.29
C LEU A 114 19.36 -5.52 23.22
N ILE A 115 18.81 -6.58 23.79
CA ILE A 115 17.70 -6.50 24.75
C ILE A 115 18.08 -5.64 25.96
N ASN A 116 19.31 -5.79 26.45
CA ASN A 116 19.79 -5.02 27.58
C ASN A 116 20.01 -3.53 27.26
N ILE A 117 20.35 -3.19 26.03
CA ILE A 117 20.58 -1.80 25.59
C ILE A 117 19.26 -1.12 25.22
N LEU A 118 18.36 -1.82 24.51
CA LEU A 118 17.18 -1.23 23.88
C LEU A 118 15.92 -1.23 24.75
N LEU A 119 15.75 -2.23 25.63
CA LEU A 119 14.52 -2.35 26.43
C LEU A 119 14.65 -1.69 27.79
N ARG A 120 13.52 -1.19 28.31
CA ARG A 120 13.45 -0.65 29.67
C ARG A 120 13.48 -1.80 30.70
N PRO A 121 13.93 -1.57 31.94
CA PRO A 121 14.05 -2.61 32.97
C PRO A 121 12.79 -3.45 33.20
N THR A 122 11.61 -2.85 33.00
CA THR A 122 10.29 -3.50 33.12
C THR A 122 10.02 -4.52 32.01
N GLU A 123 10.52 -4.29 30.81
CA GLU A 123 10.31 -5.12 29.60
C GLU A 123 11.36 -6.25 29.49
N LYS A 124 12.48 -6.16 30.22
CA LYS A 124 13.55 -7.18 30.21
C LYS A 124 13.15 -8.49 30.91
N LYS A 125 12.27 -8.42 31.92
CA LYS A 125 11.91 -9.56 32.80
C LYS A 125 11.08 -10.66 32.10
N SER A 126 10.49 -10.40 30.94
CA SER A 126 9.73 -11.40 30.17
C SER A 126 10.56 -12.11 29.11
N LEU A 127 11.64 -11.49 28.62
CA LEU A 127 12.43 -11.97 27.48
C LEU A 127 13.76 -12.63 27.86
N LEU A 128 14.25 -12.44 29.10
CA LEU A 128 15.50 -13.02 29.62
C LEU A 128 15.26 -14.18 30.60
N ARG A 129 14.08 -14.80 30.58
CA ARG A 129 13.81 -15.99 31.40
C ARG A 129 14.35 -17.22 30.69
N ASP A 130 15.50 -17.68 31.17
CA ASP A 130 15.92 -19.09 31.11
C ASP A 130 15.36 -19.80 32.36
#